data_AF-A0A7R9YNM6-F1
#
_entry.id   AF-A0A7R9YNM6-F1
#
_cell.length_a   1.000
_cell.length_b   1.000
_cell.length_c   1.000
_cell.angle_alpha   90.00
_cell.angle_beta   90.00
_cell.angle_gamma   90.00
#
_symmetry.space_group_name_H-M   'P 1'
#
loop_
_entity.id
_entity.type
_entity.pdbx_description
1 polymer ?
#
loop_
_entity_poly.entity_id
_entity_poly.type
_entity_poly.pdbx_seq_one_letter_code
_entity_poly.pdbx_strand_id
1 'polypeptide(L)'
;GGGAAALASSGALRACEPNADLVALAREYEAEFFADMRRVNVRAPTAITRVTEYVTEVISYIAVIGRNGYCYATPDGSVYFDTAAFAAKHEYGKLKPTTLDAADEQALLREGEGALAEAEGAG
;
A
#
# COMPACT_ATOMS: atom_id res chain seq x y z
N GLY A 1 -24.72 17.80 36.25
CA GLY A 1 -25.67 17.91 35.13
C GLY A 1 -25.03 18.79 34.06
N GLY A 2 -25.09 18.36 32.80
CA GLY A 2 -24.63 19.07 31.60
C GLY A 2 -23.11 19.07 31.45
N GLY A 3 -22.47 18.43 30.47
CA GLY A 3 -22.92 18.14 29.11
C GLY A 3 -22.19 19.10 28.17
N ALA A 4 -20.98 18.72 27.74
CA ALA A 4 -20.28 19.36 26.63
C ALA A 4 -19.98 18.29 25.59
N ALA A 5 -21.02 17.87 24.87
CA ALA A 5 -20.91 17.16 23.62
C ALA A 5 -20.52 18.18 22.55
N ALA A 6 -19.24 18.28 22.24
CA ALA A 6 -18.78 18.96 21.03
C ALA A 6 -18.80 17.93 19.90
N LEU A 7 -19.85 18.01 19.09
CA LEU A 7 -19.98 17.38 17.79
C LEU A 7 -18.84 17.84 16.89
N ALA A 8 -17.83 17.00 16.67
CA ALA A 8 -16.85 17.18 15.61
C ALA A 8 -17.41 16.53 14.34
N SER A 9 -17.97 17.38 13.48
CA SER A 9 -18.50 17.04 12.16
C SER A 9 -17.41 16.55 11.21
N SER A 10 -17.69 15.43 10.54
CA SER A 10 -17.38 15.13 9.14
C SER A 10 -16.00 15.57 8.58
N GLY A 11 -15.11 14.60 8.42
CA GLY A 11 -14.27 14.51 7.21
C GLY A 11 -13.17 15.55 7.02
N ALA A 12 -12.44 15.92 8.06
CA ALA A 12 -11.22 16.71 7.92
C ALA A 12 -9.99 15.84 8.20
N LEU A 13 -9.10 15.74 7.20
CA LEU A 13 -7.74 15.23 7.28
C LEU A 13 -7.11 15.55 8.65
N ARG A 14 -6.96 14.52 9.50
CA ARG A 14 -6.24 14.61 10.77
C ARG A 14 -4.91 13.89 10.61
N ALA A 15 -4.10 14.41 9.70
CA ALA A 15 -2.74 13.95 9.44
C ALA A 15 -1.76 15.03 9.91
N CYS A 16 -1.47 15.07 11.21
CA CYS A 16 -0.25 15.69 11.72
C CYS A 16 0.05 15.16 13.12
N GLU A 17 1.08 14.29 13.20
CA GLU A 17 1.74 13.72 14.40
C GLU A 17 0.94 12.69 15.22
N PRO A 18 1.56 11.77 15.99
CA PRO A 18 2.64 10.82 15.69
C PRO A 18 2.08 9.46 15.16
N ASN A 19 2.94 8.51 14.75
CA ASN A 19 2.57 7.18 14.20
C ASN A 19 1.45 6.40 14.92
N ALA A 20 1.27 6.62 16.23
CA ALA A 20 0.19 6.01 17.01
C ALA A 20 -1.20 6.41 16.51
N ASP A 21 -1.36 7.64 16.03
CA ASP A 21 -2.64 8.18 15.57
C ASP A 21 -3.06 7.53 14.24
N LEU A 22 -2.11 7.22 13.35
CA LEU A 22 -2.38 6.52 12.09
C LEU A 22 -2.80 5.07 12.31
N VAL A 23 -2.14 4.37 13.25
CA VAL A 23 -2.51 3.00 13.60
C VAL A 23 -3.90 2.97 14.24
N ALA A 24 -4.20 3.90 15.14
CA ALA A 24 -5.51 4.02 15.76
C ALA A 24 -6.60 4.30 14.72
N LEU A 25 -6.35 5.24 13.81
CA LEU A 25 -7.26 5.57 12.71
C LEU A 25 -7.51 4.37 11.79
N ALA A 26 -6.47 3.65 11.41
CA ALA A 26 -6.60 2.43 10.59
C ALA A 26 -7.43 1.35 11.31
N ARG A 27 -7.27 1.21 12.64
CA ARG A 27 -8.02 0.26 13.46
C ARG A 27 -9.50 0.63 13.60
N GLU A 28 -9.80 1.92 13.69
CA GLU A 28 -11.17 2.43 13.71
C GLU A 28 -11.90 2.06 12.42
N TYR A 29 -11.35 2.43 11.26
CA TYR A 29 -11.96 2.10 9.96
C TYR A 29 -11.97 0.60 9.65
N GLU A 30 -10.97 -0.17 10.12
CA GLU A 30 -10.99 -1.64 10.05
C GLU A 30 -12.20 -2.21 10.80
N ALA A 31 -12.48 -1.70 12.01
CA ALA A 31 -13.62 -2.14 12.81
C ALA A 31 -14.97 -1.81 12.15
N GLU A 32 -15.09 -0.60 11.59
CA GLU A 32 -16.28 -0.17 10.81
C GLU A 32 -16.50 -1.07 9.60
N PHE A 33 -15.46 -1.32 8.80
CA PHE A 33 -15.53 -2.21 7.63
C PHE A 33 -16.06 -3.59 8.00
N PHE A 34 -15.54 -4.21 9.06
CA PHE A 34 -16.01 -5.52 9.50
C PHE A 34 -17.43 -5.48 10.10
N ALA A 35 -17.84 -4.36 10.70
CA ALA A 35 -19.23 -4.18 11.14
C ALA A 35 -20.18 -4.19 9.93
N ASP A 36 -19.83 -3.50 8.86
CA ASP A 36 -20.61 -3.47 7.62
C ASP A 36 -20.65 -4.83 6.93
N MET A 37 -19.52 -5.53 6.84
CA MET A 37 -19.48 -6.90 6.30
C MET A 37 -20.41 -7.84 7.06
N ARG A 38 -20.48 -7.74 8.39
CA ARG A 38 -21.43 -8.52 9.19
C ARG A 38 -22.89 -8.15 8.88
N ARG A 39 -23.19 -6.87 8.64
CA ARG A 39 -24.56 -6.41 8.30
C ARG A 39 -25.06 -7.01 6.99
N VAL A 40 -24.16 -7.27 6.04
CA VAL A 40 -24.49 -7.95 4.77
C VAL A 40 -24.27 -9.47 4.81
N ASN A 41 -24.19 -10.06 6.02
CA ASN A 41 -24.00 -11.50 6.27
C ASN A 41 -22.73 -12.09 5.62
N VAL A 42 -21.69 -11.28 5.40
CA VAL A 42 -20.37 -11.77 4.98
C VAL A 42 -19.70 -12.46 6.16
N ARG A 43 -19.15 -13.65 5.90
CA ARG A 43 -18.41 -14.43 6.90
C ARG A 43 -17.08 -13.78 7.21
N ALA A 44 -16.67 -13.82 8.47
CA ALA A 44 -15.35 -13.36 8.88
C ALA A 44 -14.26 -14.23 8.23
N PRO A 45 -13.12 -13.64 7.83
CA PRO A 45 -11.97 -14.38 7.34
C PRO A 45 -11.32 -15.19 8.47
N THR A 46 -10.64 -16.27 8.11
CA THR A 46 -9.92 -17.14 9.09
C THR A 46 -8.72 -16.44 9.73
N ALA A 47 -8.11 -15.48 9.03
CA ALA A 47 -7.01 -14.68 9.51
C ALA A 47 -7.14 -13.25 8.97
N ILE A 48 -6.71 -12.28 9.78
CA ILE A 48 -6.61 -10.88 9.40
C ILE A 48 -5.13 -10.52 9.48
N THR A 49 -4.54 -10.14 8.36
CA THR A 49 -3.12 -9.77 8.26
C THR A 49 -3.01 -8.27 8.10
N ARG A 50 -2.16 -7.62 8.90
CA ARG A 50 -1.83 -6.20 8.70
C ARG A 50 -0.38 -6.06 8.31
N VAL A 51 -0.10 -5.26 7.29
CA VAL A 51 1.26 -5.07 6.77
C VAL A 51 2.23 -4.62 7.87
N THR A 52 1.76 -3.77 8.80
CA THR A 52 2.55 -3.32 9.95
C THR A 52 2.98 -4.43 10.90
N GLU A 53 2.30 -5.58 10.91
CA GLU A 53 2.64 -6.75 11.72
C GLU A 53 3.64 -7.69 11.01
N TYR A 54 3.88 -7.52 9.70
CA TYR A 54 4.71 -8.41 8.87
C TYR A 54 5.92 -7.71 8.21
N VAL A 55 6.30 -6.53 8.69
CA VAL A 55 7.38 -5.72 8.08
C VAL A 55 8.70 -6.50 8.02
N THR A 56 9.02 -7.25 9.07
CA THR A 56 10.27 -8.04 9.16
C THR A 56 10.32 -9.13 8.09
N GLU A 57 9.19 -9.80 7.87
CA GLU A 57 9.01 -10.86 6.87
C GLU A 57 9.07 -10.30 5.46
N VAL A 58 8.46 -9.12 5.21
CA VAL A 58 8.55 -8.41 3.93
C VAL A 58 10.01 -8.06 3.60
N ILE A 59 10.77 -7.51 4.56
CA ILE A 59 12.20 -7.21 4.37
C ILE A 59 12.98 -8.49 4.04
N SER A 60 12.72 -9.57 4.79
CA SER A 60 13.38 -10.87 4.57
C SER A 60 13.08 -11.44 3.17
N TYR A 61 11.87 -11.24 2.68
CA TYR A 61 11.46 -11.66 1.34
C TYR A 61 12.15 -10.84 0.25
N ILE A 62 12.22 -9.51 0.40
CA ILE A 62 12.96 -8.63 -0.52
C ILE A 62 14.45 -9.03 -0.60
N ALA A 63 15.07 -9.39 0.53
CA ALA A 63 16.45 -9.87 0.54
C ALA A 63 16.64 -11.16 -0.27
N VAL A 64 15.65 -12.07 -0.29
CA VAL A 64 15.67 -13.27 -1.14
C VAL A 64 15.59 -12.88 -2.62
N ILE A 65 14.70 -11.95 -2.98
CA ILE A 65 14.55 -11.44 -4.36
C ILE A 65 15.88 -10.85 -4.86
N GLY A 66 16.53 -10.03 -4.03
CA GLY A 66 17.83 -9.44 -4.37
C GLY A 66 18.94 -10.46 -4.54
N ARG A 67 19.01 -11.48 -3.67
CA ARG A 67 19.96 -12.60 -3.85
C ARG A 67 19.73 -13.35 -5.16
N ASN A 68 18.50 -13.38 -5.65
CA ASN A 68 18.16 -14.03 -6.92
C ASN A 68 18.40 -13.13 -8.14
N GLY A 69 18.80 -11.86 -7.95
CA GLY A 69 19.10 -10.92 -9.03
C GLY A 69 17.86 -10.31 -9.69
N TYR A 70 16.74 -10.22 -8.98
CA TYR A 70 15.47 -9.69 -9.49
C TYR A 70 15.06 -8.35 -8.87
N CYS A 71 15.99 -7.63 -8.23
CA CYS A 71 15.74 -6.27 -7.77
C CYS A 71 17.00 -5.41 -7.88
N TYR A 72 16.81 -4.10 -7.92
CA TYR A 72 17.87 -3.10 -7.90
C TYR A 72 17.52 -1.98 -6.91
N ALA A 73 18.55 -1.35 -6.35
CA ALA A 73 18.40 -0.20 -5.47
C ALA A 73 18.72 1.09 -6.21
N THR A 74 18.00 2.16 -5.87
CA THR A 74 18.22 3.50 -6.41
C THR A 74 19.02 4.36 -5.42
N PRO A 75 19.63 5.49 -5.86
CA PRO A 75 20.45 6.32 -4.99
C PRO A 75 19.73 6.93 -3.78
N ASP A 76 18.41 7.10 -3.86
CA ASP A 76 17.52 7.56 -2.78
C ASP A 76 17.20 6.47 -1.75
N GLY A 77 17.67 5.24 -1.95
CA GLY A 77 17.51 4.12 -1.01
C GLY A 77 16.29 3.25 -1.27
N SER A 78 15.48 3.58 -2.28
CA SER A 78 14.35 2.76 -2.72
C SER A 78 14.83 1.48 -3.41
N VAL A 79 14.04 0.41 -3.33
CA VAL A 79 14.36 -0.90 -3.94
C VAL A 79 13.21 -1.30 -4.85
N TYR A 80 13.53 -1.54 -6.12
CA TYR A 80 12.56 -1.86 -7.17
C TYR A 80 12.76 -3.27 -7.69
N PHE A 81 11.66 -3.91 -8.09
CA PHE A 81 11.68 -5.21 -8.73
C PHE A 81 12.04 -5.07 -10.22
N ASP A 82 12.94 -5.92 -10.71
CA ASP A 82 13.36 -5.93 -12.11
C ASP A 82 12.49 -6.91 -12.92
N THR A 83 11.47 -6.35 -13.55
CA THR A 83 10.52 -7.08 -14.41
C THR A 83 11.22 -7.72 -15.61
N ALA A 84 12.20 -7.06 -16.21
CA ALA A 84 12.95 -7.55 -17.36
C ALA A 84 13.87 -8.72 -16.99
N ALA A 85 14.60 -8.61 -15.88
CA ALA A 85 15.44 -9.70 -15.38
C ALA A 85 14.61 -10.94 -15.00
N PHE A 86 13.43 -10.74 -14.44
CA PHE A 86 12.51 -11.84 -14.14
C PHE A 86 11.92 -12.44 -15.42
N ALA A 87 11.47 -11.61 -16.37
CA ALA A 87 10.91 -12.03 -17.65
C ALA A 87 11.89 -12.83 -18.53
N ALA A 88 13.19 -12.63 -18.34
CA ALA A 88 14.23 -13.40 -19.05
C ALA A 88 14.21 -14.90 -18.71
N LYS A 89 13.67 -15.29 -17.55
CA LYS A 89 13.62 -16.69 -17.06
C LYS A 89 12.21 -17.18 -16.70
N HIS A 90 11.29 -16.26 -16.51
CA HIS A 90 9.92 -16.52 -16.06
C HIS A 90 8.94 -15.72 -16.90
N GLU A 91 7.66 -16.04 -16.80
CA GLU A 91 6.62 -15.31 -17.53
C GLU A 91 6.00 -14.24 -16.63
N TYR A 92 6.26 -12.98 -16.96
CA TYR A 92 5.74 -11.79 -16.29
C TYR A 92 4.52 -11.23 -17.04
N GLY A 93 3.56 -10.64 -16.33
CA GLY A 93 2.35 -10.04 -16.95
C GLY A 93 1.16 -11.00 -17.16
N LYS A 94 1.19 -12.21 -16.59
CA LYS A 94 0.12 -13.23 -16.74
C LYS A 94 -1.30 -12.74 -16.41
N LEU A 95 -1.43 -11.87 -15.42
CA LEU A 95 -2.73 -11.38 -14.93
C LEU A 95 -3.29 -10.23 -15.77
N LYS A 96 -2.44 -9.56 -16.56
CA LYS A 96 -2.82 -8.47 -17.47
C LYS A 96 -1.89 -8.48 -18.69
N PRO A 97 -2.15 -9.34 -19.68
CA PRO A 97 -1.24 -9.52 -20.83
C PRO A 97 -1.08 -8.28 -21.72
N THR A 98 -2.01 -7.32 -21.65
CA THR A 98 -2.03 -6.14 -22.52
C THR A 98 -1.02 -5.06 -22.13
N THR A 99 -0.47 -5.07 -20.92
CA THR A 99 0.47 -4.05 -20.40
C THR A 99 1.94 -4.34 -20.69
N LEU A 100 2.24 -5.07 -21.77
CA LEU A 100 3.62 -5.44 -22.13
C LEU A 100 4.28 -4.44 -23.09
N ASP A 101 3.62 -3.34 -23.43
CA ASP A 101 4.28 -2.25 -24.14
C ASP A 101 5.09 -1.36 -23.17
N ALA A 102 6.18 -0.79 -23.67
CA ALA A 102 7.11 -0.01 -22.85
C ALA A 102 6.52 1.31 -22.35
N ALA A 103 5.44 1.81 -23.00
CA ALA A 103 4.78 3.04 -22.61
C ALA A 103 3.89 2.82 -21.38
N ASP A 104 3.15 1.71 -21.36
CA ASP A 104 2.33 1.27 -20.24
C ASP A 104 3.19 0.94 -19.03
N GLU A 105 4.35 0.31 -19.21
CA GLU A 105 5.28 0.00 -18.10
C GLU A 105 5.78 1.28 -17.41
N GLN A 106 6.20 2.29 -18.18
CA GLN A 106 6.63 3.57 -17.62
C GLN A 106 5.49 4.34 -16.95
N ALA A 107 4.25 4.22 -17.44
CA ALA A 107 3.08 4.82 -16.80
C ALA A 107 2.78 4.14 -15.45
N LEU A 108 2.86 2.81 -15.39
CA LEU A 108 2.65 2.02 -14.18
C LEU A 108 3.71 2.31 -13.10
N LEU A 109 4.97 2.50 -13.50
CA LEU A 109 6.04 2.86 -12.57
C LEU A 109 5.77 4.24 -11.93
N ARG A 110 5.38 5.24 -12.73
CA ARG A 110 5.02 6.57 -12.21
C ARG A 110 3.80 6.54 -11.30
N GLU A 111 2.80 5.74 -11.61
CA GLU A 111 1.64 5.55 -10.74
C GLU A 111 2.04 4.91 -9.40
N GLY A 112 2.89 3.89 -9.44
CA GLY A 112 3.39 3.17 -8.26
C GLY A 112 4.25 4.04 -7.32
N GLU A 113 4.93 5.05 -7.87
CA GLU A 113 5.68 6.06 -7.09
C GLU A 113 4.79 7.14 -6.48
N GLY A 114 3.48 7.11 -6.77
CA GLY A 114 2.54 8.11 -6.29
C GLY A 114 2.63 9.39 -7.12
N ALA A 115 2.18 9.33 -8.37
CA ALA A 115 2.07 10.46 -9.30
C ALA A 115 1.32 11.70 -8.76
N LEU A 116 0.65 11.60 -7.60
CA LEU A 116 -0.01 12.71 -6.92
C LEU A 116 0.96 13.63 -6.16
N ALA A 117 2.18 13.17 -5.82
CA ALA A 117 3.17 14.00 -5.13
C ALA A 117 3.81 15.07 -6.03
N GLU A 118 3.82 14.88 -7.35
CA GLU A 118 4.43 15.82 -8.29
C GLU A 118 3.52 17.02 -8.64
N ALA A 119 2.21 16.92 -8.38
CA ALA A 119 1.24 17.93 -8.80
C ALA A 119 1.08 19.11 -7.82
N GLU A 120 1.59 19.03 -6.58
CA GLU A 120 1.45 20.10 -5.58
C GLU A 120 2.70 20.99 -5.40
N GLY A 121 3.72 20.84 -6.23
CA GLY A 121 4.97 21.63 -6.15
C GLY A 121 5.12 22.78 -7.15
N ALA A 122 4.16 23.00 -8.05
CA ALA A 122 4.24 24.01 -9.11
C ALA A 122 3.08 25.01 -9.01
N GLY A 123 3.20 25.96 -8.09
CA GLY A 123 2.30 27.12 -7.95
C GLY A 123 2.95 28.23 -7.16
#